data_AF-A0A936GL58-F1
#
_entry.id   AF-A0A936GL58-F1
#
_cell.length_a   1.000
_cell.length_b   1.000
_cell.length_c   1.000
_cell.angle_alpha   90.00
_cell.angle_beta   90.00
_cell.angle_gamma   90.00
#
_symmetry.space_group_name_H-M   'P 1'
#
loop_
_entity.id
_entity.type
_entity.pdbx_description
1 polymer ?
#
loop_
_entity_poly.entity_id
_entity_poly.type
_entity_poly.pdbx_seq_one_letter_code
_entity_poly.pdbx_strand_id
1 'polypeptide(L)' 'MSDWDFLHEMRDLGYSPDEIADAAGSGAAPWEWAYIEKQEIKSEWEQLKNLRDTGQISREEFKKRKSQLFS' A
#
# COMPACT_ATOMS: atom_id res chain seq x y z
N MET A 1 -6.42 -17.36 -13.95
CA MET A 1 -6.55 -16.98 -12.53
C MET A 1 -7.84 -16.18 -12.49
N SER A 2 -8.79 -16.61 -11.66
CA SER A 2 -10.07 -15.92 -11.53
C SER A 2 -9.83 -14.66 -10.70
N ASP A 3 -10.45 -13.55 -11.06
CA ASP A 3 -10.38 -12.29 -10.29
C ASP A 3 -10.94 -12.40 -8.86
N TRP A 4 -11.32 -13.62 -8.43
CA TRP A 4 -11.90 -13.97 -7.14
C TRP A 4 -11.15 -15.09 -6.41
N ASP A 5 -9.99 -15.54 -6.90
CA ASP A 5 -9.21 -16.61 -6.26
C ASP A 5 -8.83 -16.22 -4.81
N PHE A 6 -8.64 -14.92 -4.54
CA PHE A 6 -8.36 -14.41 -3.20
C PHE A 6 -9.51 -14.64 -2.22
N LEU A 7 -10.78 -14.73 -2.65
CA LEU A 7 -11.91 -15.03 -1.75
C LEU A 7 -11.83 -16.44 -1.18
N HIS A 8 -11.33 -17.39 -1.98
CA HIS A 8 -11.06 -18.74 -1.50
C HIS A 8 -9.90 -18.76 -0.51
N GLU A 9 -8.84 -18.00 -0.79
CA GLU A 9 -7.73 -17.82 0.15
C GLU A 9 -8.19 -17.17 1.46
N MET A 10 -9.07 -16.16 1.41
CA MET A 10 -9.63 -15.53 2.61
C MET A 10 -10.40 -16.55 3.46
N ARG A 11 -11.22 -17.40 2.82
CA ARG A 11 -11.92 -18.48 3.51
C ARG A 11 -10.94 -19.45 4.17
N ASP A 12 -9.88 -19.84 3.46
CA ASP A 12 -8.90 -20.81 3.95
C ASP A 12 -8.00 -20.23 5.05
N LEU A 13 -7.76 -18.91 5.04
CA LEU A 13 -7.09 -18.15 6.10
C LEU A 13 -7.98 -17.90 7.32
N GLY A 14 -9.28 -18.22 7.24
CA GLY A 14 -10.22 -18.12 8.35
C GLY A 14 -10.87 -16.74 8.53
N TYR A 15 -10.90 -15.91 7.47
CA TYR A 15 -11.65 -14.65 7.49
C TYR A 15 -13.15 -14.88 7.65
N SER A 16 -13.83 -13.91 8.27
CA SER A 16 -15.28 -13.99 8.47
C SER A 16 -16.05 -13.84 7.14
N PRO A 17 -17.28 -14.37 7.06
CA PRO A 17 -18.12 -14.18 5.87
C PRO A 17 -18.37 -12.72 5.51
N ASP A 18 -18.44 -11.83 6.51
CA ASP A 18 -18.61 -10.39 6.29
C ASP A 18 -17.37 -9.77 5.64
N GLU A 19 -16.17 -10.13 6.08
CA GLU A 19 -14.91 -9.68 5.45
C GLU A 19 -14.75 -10.21 4.02
N ILE A 20 -15.16 -11.45 3.76
CA ILE A 20 -15.15 -12.05 2.42
C ILE A 20 -16.18 -11.34 1.52
N ALA A 21 -17.36 -11.00 2.05
CA ALA A 21 -18.38 -10.26 1.31
C ALA A 21 -17.93 -8.83 0.97
N ASP A 22 -17.23 -8.16 1.89
CA ASP A 22 -16.65 -6.84 1.65
C ASP A 22 -15.55 -6.88 0.57
N ALA A 23 -14.68 -7.90 0.63
CA ALA A 23 -13.66 -8.12 -0.39
C ALA A 23 -14.28 -8.52 -1.75
N ALA A 24 -15.39 -9.27 -1.73
CA ALA A 24 -16.17 -9.58 -2.94
C ALA A 24 -16.85 -8.34 -3.54
N GLY A 25 -17.28 -7.38 -2.69
CA GLY A 25 -17.87 -6.12 -3.14
C GLY A 25 -16.85 -5.10 -3.64
N SER A 26 -15.68 -5.03 -3.00
CA SER A 26 -14.59 -4.14 -3.37
C SER A 26 -13.72 -4.67 -4.53
N GLY A 27 -13.74 -5.98 -4.77
CA GLY A 27 -13.00 -6.62 -5.86
C GLY A 27 -11.52 -6.87 -5.56
N ALA A 28 -11.08 -6.70 -4.31
CA ALA A 28 -9.69 -6.91 -3.91
C ALA A 28 -9.61 -7.40 -2.46
N ALA A 29 -8.61 -8.23 -2.17
CA ALA A 29 -8.39 -8.74 -0.82
C ALA A 29 -7.81 -7.67 0.12
N PRO A 30 -8.00 -7.79 1.45
CA PRO A 30 -7.41 -6.85 2.42
C PRO A 30 -5.88 -6.73 2.32
N TRP A 31 -5.18 -7.83 1.98
CA TRP A 31 -3.72 -7.81 1.80
C TRP A 31 -3.28 -7.19 0.48
N GLU A 32 -4.15 -7.15 -0.53
CA GLU A 32 -3.87 -6.45 -1.78
C GLU A 32 -3.90 -4.94 -1.56
N TRP A 33 -4.86 -4.44 -0.77
CA TRP A 33 -4.87 -3.05 -0.32
C TRP A 33 -3.59 -2.68 0.44
N ALA A 34 -3.17 -3.52 1.39
CA ALA A 34 -1.92 -3.32 2.11
C ALA A 34 -0.68 -3.39 1.20
N TYR A 35 -0.73 -4.16 0.10
CA TYR A 35 0.34 -4.20 -0.88
C TYR A 35 0.37 -2.93 -1.73
N ILE A 36 -0.79 -2.42 -2.16
CA ILE A 36 -0.92 -1.16 -2.90
C ILE A 36 -0.38 0.00 -2.06
N GLU A 37 -0.81 0.11 -0.79
CA GLU A 37 -0.33 1.14 0.14
C GLU A 37 1.21 1.10 0.29
N LYS A 38 1.80 -0.10 0.44
CA LYS A 38 3.26 -0.26 0.47
C LYS A 38 3.94 0.19 -0.82
N GLN A 39 3.34 -0.04 -1.98
CA GLN A 39 3.88 0.39 -3.27
C GLN A 39 3.80 1.92 -3.44
N GLU A 40 2.73 2.53 -2.96
CA GLU A 40 2.58 3.99 -2.96
C GLU A 40 3.62 4.65 -2.06
N ILE A 41 3.76 4.19 -0.81
CA ILE A 41 4.80 4.66 0.12
C ILE A 41 6.20 4.50 -0.50
N LYS A 42 6.47 3.35 -1.13
CA LYS A 42 7.76 3.11 -1.80
C LYS A 42 7.99 4.08 -2.96
N SER A 43 6.97 4.35 -3.76
CA SER A 43 7.05 5.26 -4.91
C SER A 43 7.32 6.69 -4.44
N GLU A 44 6.59 7.16 -3.43
CA GLU A 44 6.82 8.47 -2.82
C GLU A 44 8.21 8.58 -2.20
N TRP A 45 8.70 7.54 -1.54
CA TRP A 45 10.05 7.50 -0.98
C TRP A 45 11.14 7.61 -2.06
N GLU A 46 10.99 6.91 -3.18
CA GLU A 46 11.94 7.00 -4.30
C GLU A 46 11.88 8.38 -4.98
N GLN A 47 10.70 8.99 -5.11
CA GLN A 47 10.58 10.38 -5.56
C GLN A 47 11.30 11.35 -4.62
N LEU A 48 11.13 11.22 -3.30
CA LEU A 48 11.83 12.04 -2.32
C LEU A 48 13.35 11.89 -2.40
N LYS A 49 13.86 10.67 -2.61
CA LYS A 49 15.30 10.46 -2.84
C LYS A 49 15.76 11.16 -4.12
N ASN A 50 15.04 11.00 -5.23
CA ASN A 50 15.40 11.65 -6.49
C ASN A 50 15.43 13.18 -6.35
N LEU A 51 14.47 13.77 -5.64
CA LEU A 51 14.46 15.21 -5.36
C LEU A 51 15.67 15.65 -4.54
N ARG A 52 16.12 14.83 -3.58
CA ARG A 52 17.34 15.09 -2.81
C ARG A 52 18.58 14.99 -3.71
N ASP A 53 18.65 13.96 -4.53
CA ASP A 53 19.82 13.65 -5.37
C ASP A 53 19.99 14.63 -6.52
N THR A 54 18.89 15.18 -7.02
CA THR A 54 18.87 16.29 -7.98
C THR A 54 19.12 17.66 -7.33
N GLY A 55 19.21 17.72 -6.00
CA GLY A 55 19.43 18.96 -5.25
C GLY A 55 18.22 19.89 -5.19
N GLN A 56 17.03 19.42 -5.56
CA GLN A 56 15.79 20.22 -5.54
C GLN A 56 15.27 20.48 -4.13
N ILE A 57 15.56 19.59 -3.17
CA ILE A 57 15.12 19.73 -1.77
C ILE A 57 16.30 19.77 -0.81
N SER A 58 16.18 20.59 0.23
CA SER A 58 17.17 20.65 1.31
C SER A 58 17.05 19.45 2.25
N ARG A 59 18.10 19.20 3.05
CA ARG A 59 18.09 18.13 4.08
C ARG A 59 16.95 18.28 5.09
N GLU A 60 16.60 19.51 5.43
CA GLU A 60 15.52 19.81 6.38
C GLU A 60 14.15 19.48 5.78
N GLU A 61 13.95 19.83 4.51
CA GLU A 61 12.74 19.46 3.78
C GLU A 61 12.59 17.94 3.61
N PHE A 62 13.69 17.24 3.32
CA PHE A 62 13.68 15.78 3.22
C PHE A 62 13.28 15.11 4.54
N LYS A 63 13.82 15.58 5.68
CA LYS A 63 13.45 15.07 7.02
C LYS A 63 11.96 15.28 7.30
N LYS A 64 11.43 16.47 7.00
CA LYS A 64 10.01 16.79 7.20
C LYS A 64 9.09 15.90 6.37
N ARG A 65 9.38 15.72 5.07
CA ARG A 65 8.59 14.84 4.19
C ARG A 65 8.71 13.37 4.58
N LYS A 66 9.90 12.92 5.01
CA LYS A 66 10.08 11.59 5.58
C LYS A 66 9.20 11.38 6.81
N SER A 67 9.15 12.33 7.75
CA SER A 67 8.29 12.17 8.94
C SER A 67 6.81 12.13 8.60
N GLN A 68 6.37 12.78 7.52
CA GLN A 68 4.97 12.72 7.06
C GLN A 68 4.64 11.38 6.41
N LEU A 69 5.57 10.81 5.64
CA LEU A 69 5.39 9.54 4.94
C LEU A 69 5.32 8.33 5.87
N PHE A 70 5.97 8.40 7.02
CA PHE A 70 6.02 7.32 8.02
C PHE A 70 5.33 7.72 9.34
N SER A 71 4.39 8.67 9.29
CA SER A 71 3.65 9.16 10.47
C SER A 71 2.54 8.21 10.92
#